data_AF-A0A1H3L642-F1
#
_entry.id   AF-A0A1H3L642-F1
#
_cell.length_a   1.000
_cell.length_b   1.000
_cell.length_c   1.000
_cell.angle_alpha   90.00
_cell.angle_beta   90.00
_cell.angle_gamma   90.00
#
_symmetry.space_group_name_H-M   'P 1'
#
loop_
_entity.id
_entity.type
_entity.pdbx_description
1 polymer ?
#
loop_
_entity_poly.entity_id
_entity_poly.type
_entity_poly.pdbx_seq_one_letter_code
_entity_poly.pdbx_strand_id
1 'polypeptide(L)'
;MTTPSPPDPTDIVSAHRHRRLSVDEIVPERVAEMLRAAQRIERAATGPSVRVAFRNTRILIGAVHANGYSLQRIAAVLGTDTQATRARIEPGGLLVAGDLATLLCITQAELDECFGRWHLAPVVTEQGYAFYGAEELVKAILGEEPGQAMPA
;
A
#
# COMPACT_ATOMS: atom_id res chain seq x y z
N MET A 1 47.01 -9.92 -22.85
CA MET A 1 45.76 -9.15 -22.95
C MET A 1 44.62 -10.13 -22.78
N THR A 2 44.02 -10.19 -21.59
CA THR A 2 43.00 -11.20 -21.25
C THR A 2 41.64 -10.51 -21.28
N THR A 3 40.80 -10.91 -22.22
CA THR A 3 39.43 -10.40 -22.36
C THR A 3 38.60 -10.84 -21.15
N PRO A 4 37.91 -9.95 -20.42
CA PRO A 4 37.05 -10.35 -19.33
C PRO A 4 35.86 -11.16 -19.85
N SER A 5 35.57 -12.27 -19.16
CA SER A 5 34.44 -13.15 -19.45
C SER A 5 33.13 -12.40 -19.18
N PRO A 6 32.10 -12.54 -20.04
CA PRO A 6 30.80 -11.94 -19.79
C PRO A 6 30.18 -12.52 -18.50
N PRO A 7 29.48 -11.69 -17.70
CA PRO A 7 28.82 -12.14 -16.49
C PRO A 7 27.72 -13.15 -16.80
N ASP A 8 27.59 -14.15 -15.92
CA ASP A 8 26.60 -15.21 -15.99
C ASP A 8 25.17 -14.62 -15.87
N PRO A 9 24.26 -14.88 -16.82
CA PRO A 9 22.88 -14.35 -16.78
C PRO A 9 22.09 -14.80 -15.55
N THR A 10 22.57 -15.82 -14.83
CA THR A 10 21.93 -16.33 -13.61
C THR A 10 22.15 -15.42 -12.38
N ASP A 11 23.15 -14.52 -12.41
CA ASP A 11 23.41 -13.57 -11.32
C ASP A 11 22.41 -12.40 -11.28
N ILE A 12 21.80 -12.05 -12.41
CA ILE A 12 20.86 -10.92 -12.49
C ILE A 12 19.49 -11.28 -11.88
N VAL A 13 19.11 -12.55 -11.92
CA VAL A 13 17.80 -13.02 -11.41
C VAL A 13 17.78 -13.13 -9.87
N SER A 14 18.94 -13.12 -9.21
CA SER A 14 19.04 -13.30 -7.75
C SER A 14 18.98 -12.00 -6.93
N ALA A 15 19.09 -10.83 -7.55
CA ALA A 15 19.07 -9.54 -6.84
C ALA A 15 17.66 -9.09 -6.43
N HIS A 16 16.61 -9.69 -6.98
CA HIS A 16 15.23 -9.54 -6.49
C HIS A 16 14.86 -10.62 -5.48
N ARG A 17 15.82 -11.09 -4.68
CA ARG A 17 15.50 -11.76 -3.42
C ARG A 17 14.57 -10.83 -2.65
N HIS A 18 13.30 -11.23 -2.56
CA HIS A 18 12.38 -10.81 -1.53
C HIS A 18 13.19 -10.59 -0.27
N ARG A 19 13.41 -9.31 0.08
CA ARG A 19 13.89 -8.93 1.40
C ARG A 19 12.87 -9.59 2.30
N ARG A 20 13.21 -10.77 2.86
CA ARG A 20 12.36 -11.46 3.81
C ARG A 20 12.30 -10.47 4.96
N LEU A 21 11.25 -9.65 4.98
CA LEU A 21 10.98 -8.74 6.08
C LEU A 21 11.12 -9.60 7.32
N SER A 22 12.00 -9.18 8.23
CA SER A 22 12.30 -10.02 9.37
C SER A 22 10.99 -10.26 10.13
N VAL A 23 10.89 -11.40 10.80
CA VAL A 23 9.70 -11.76 11.61
C VAL A 23 9.44 -10.72 12.70
N ASP A 24 10.33 -9.72 12.87
CA ASP A 24 10.29 -8.58 13.81
C ASP A 24 10.08 -7.18 13.16
N GLU A 25 9.96 -7.07 11.84
CA GLU A 25 9.87 -5.77 11.16
C GLU A 25 8.53 -5.04 11.37
N ILE A 26 8.58 -3.94 12.12
CA ILE A 26 7.48 -3.02 12.40
C ILE A 26 6.86 -2.53 11.07
N VAL A 27 5.53 -2.42 11.01
CA VAL A 27 4.85 -1.82 9.84
C VAL A 27 5.34 -0.37 9.70
N PRO A 28 5.93 0.04 8.56
CA PRO A 28 6.42 1.39 8.37
C PRO A 28 5.34 2.43 8.67
N GLU A 29 5.74 3.53 9.30
CA GLU A 29 4.77 4.48 9.87
C GLU A 29 3.79 5.01 8.82
N ARG A 30 4.23 5.28 7.59
CA ARG A 30 3.35 5.74 6.50
C ARG A 30 2.25 4.74 6.14
N VAL A 31 2.57 3.44 6.14
CA VAL A 31 1.58 2.36 5.94
C VAL A 31 0.66 2.25 7.16
N ALA A 32 1.21 2.40 8.37
CA ALA A 32 0.44 2.38 9.59
C ALA A 32 -0.55 3.56 9.67
N GLU A 33 -0.13 4.77 9.30
CA GLU A 33 -0.96 5.97 9.20
C GLU A 33 -2.08 5.79 8.18
N MET A 34 -1.78 5.23 7.01
CA MET A 34 -2.79 4.92 5.99
C MET A 34 -3.86 3.95 6.52
N LEU A 35 -3.45 2.89 7.22
CA LEU A 35 -4.39 1.94 7.85
C LEU A 35 -5.26 2.62 8.93
N ARG A 36 -4.65 3.46 9.77
CA ARG A 36 -5.39 4.22 10.80
C ARG A 36 -6.33 5.24 10.16
N ALA A 37 -5.93 5.90 9.07
CA ALA A 37 -6.77 6.84 8.32
C ALA A 37 -8.00 6.13 7.74
N ALA A 38 -7.80 4.98 7.09
CA ALA A 38 -8.89 4.14 6.59
C ALA A 38 -9.89 3.77 7.70
N GLN A 39 -9.37 3.34 8.86
CA GLN A 39 -10.21 3.00 10.02
C GLN A 39 -10.98 4.21 10.56
N ARG A 40 -10.36 5.40 10.64
CA ARG A 40 -11.06 6.63 11.05
C ARG A 40 -12.19 6.98 10.09
N ILE A 41 -11.93 6.90 8.79
CA ILE A 41 -12.94 7.16 7.74
C ILE A 41 -14.08 6.15 7.83
N GLU A 42 -13.78 4.86 8.00
CA GLU A 42 -14.79 3.80 8.22
C GLU A 42 -15.68 4.11 9.42
N ARG A 43 -15.10 4.50 10.56
CA ARG A 43 -15.84 4.82 11.79
C ARG A 43 -16.67 6.08 11.68
N ALA A 44 -16.23 7.06 10.88
CA ALA A 44 -16.93 8.33 10.70
C ALA A 44 -17.97 8.30 9.55
N ALA A 45 -17.91 7.30 8.68
CA ALA A 45 -18.80 7.19 7.53
C ALA A 45 -20.27 7.00 7.96
N THR A 46 -21.19 7.60 7.19
CA THR A 46 -22.63 7.52 7.43
C THR A 46 -23.39 7.34 6.12
N GLY A 47 -24.55 6.71 6.16
CA GLY A 47 -25.38 6.50 4.97
C GLY A 47 -24.68 5.68 3.87
N PRO A 48 -24.75 6.10 2.59
CA PRO A 48 -24.18 5.34 1.47
C PRO A 48 -22.65 5.15 1.52
N SER A 49 -21.91 6.05 2.16
CA SER A 49 -20.43 6.00 2.18
C SER A 49 -19.88 4.91 3.09
N VAL A 50 -20.68 4.37 4.03
CA VAL A 50 -20.26 3.31 4.96
C VAL A 50 -19.71 2.09 4.22
N ARG A 51 -20.38 1.67 3.14
CA ARG A 51 -19.96 0.49 2.37
C ARG A 51 -18.63 0.72 1.65
N VAL A 52 -18.42 1.92 1.13
CA VAL A 52 -17.18 2.30 0.43
C VAL A 52 -16.03 2.35 1.42
N ALA A 53 -16.21 3.05 2.55
CA ALA A 53 -15.19 3.15 3.58
C ALA A 53 -14.81 1.77 4.16
N PHE A 54 -15.81 0.93 4.46
CA PHE A 54 -15.58 -0.43 4.92
C PHE A 54 -14.82 -1.27 3.88
N ARG A 55 -15.21 -1.22 2.61
CA ARG A 55 -14.49 -1.91 1.52
C ARG A 55 -13.04 -1.43 1.41
N ASN A 56 -12.80 -0.13 1.41
CA ASN A 56 -11.45 0.42 1.29
C ASN A 56 -10.55 -0.03 2.45
N THR A 57 -11.05 -0.06 3.71
CA THR A 57 -10.28 -0.63 4.83
C THR A 57 -9.92 -2.09 4.61
N ARG A 58 -10.86 -2.92 4.13
CA ARG A 58 -10.65 -4.35 3.88
C ARG A 58 -9.58 -4.59 2.80
N ILE A 59 -9.66 -3.82 1.72
CA ILE A 59 -8.68 -3.83 0.62
C ILE A 59 -7.29 -3.46 1.13
N LEU A 60 -7.17 -2.40 1.94
CA LEU A 60 -5.89 -1.98 2.50
C LEU A 60 -5.29 -3.01 3.46
N ILE A 61 -6.12 -3.63 4.32
CA ILE A 61 -5.67 -4.74 5.18
C ILE A 61 -5.12 -5.88 4.31
N GLY A 62 -5.83 -6.25 3.24
CA GLY A 62 -5.39 -7.29 2.31
C GLY A 62 -4.08 -6.94 1.60
N ALA A 63 -3.95 -5.70 1.13
CA ALA A 63 -2.76 -5.23 0.45
C ALA A 63 -1.51 -5.22 1.36
N VAL A 64 -1.66 -4.76 2.61
CA VAL A 64 -0.56 -4.77 3.58
C VAL A 64 -0.17 -6.21 3.94
N HIS A 65 -1.14 -7.11 4.08
CA HIS A 65 -0.88 -8.53 4.31
C HIS A 65 -0.16 -9.20 3.12
N ALA A 66 -0.58 -8.90 1.89
CA ALA A 66 0.03 -9.41 0.66
C ALA A 66 1.50 -8.97 0.50
N ASN A 67 1.84 -7.79 1.05
CA ASN A 67 3.21 -7.29 1.11
C ASN A 67 4.04 -7.89 2.27
N GLY A 68 3.55 -8.93 2.94
CA GLY A 68 4.33 -9.76 3.88
C GLY A 68 4.16 -9.41 5.35
N TYR A 69 3.33 -8.43 5.71
CA TYR A 69 3.06 -8.10 7.11
C TYR A 69 2.06 -9.07 7.74
N SER A 70 2.37 -9.54 8.94
CA SER A 70 1.51 -10.49 9.66
C SER A 70 0.21 -9.83 10.16
N LEU A 71 -0.85 -10.63 10.30
CA LEU A 71 -2.13 -10.14 10.82
C LEU A 71 -2.03 -9.62 12.25
N GLN A 72 -1.12 -10.16 13.06
CA GLN A 72 -0.86 -9.67 14.42
C GLN A 72 -0.37 -8.22 14.40
N ARG A 73 0.49 -7.86 13.43
CA ARG A 73 0.99 -6.49 13.28
C ARG A 73 -0.08 -5.53 12.80
N ILE A 74 -0.81 -5.95 11.77
CA ILE A 74 -1.89 -5.13 11.22
C ILE A 74 -2.95 -4.87 12.30
N ALA A 75 -3.28 -5.91 13.08
CA ALA A 75 -4.18 -5.80 14.23
C ALA A 75 -3.64 -4.85 15.31
N ALA A 76 -2.34 -4.91 15.63
CA ALA A 76 -1.70 -4.00 16.57
C ALA A 76 -1.75 -2.54 16.10
N VAL A 77 -1.51 -2.27 14.81
CA VAL A 77 -1.63 -0.92 14.21
C VAL A 77 -3.06 -0.38 14.33
N LEU A 78 -4.05 -1.24 14.08
CA LEU A 78 -5.47 -0.88 14.09
C LEU A 78 -6.10 -0.88 15.48
N GLY A 79 -5.41 -1.37 16.50
CA GLY A 79 -5.97 -1.57 17.84
C GLY A 79 -7.16 -2.54 17.85
N THR A 80 -7.11 -3.58 17.02
CA THR A 80 -8.17 -4.60 16.88
C THR A 80 -7.63 -5.98 17.23
N ASP A 81 -8.51 -6.97 17.40
CA ASP A 81 -8.09 -8.35 17.56
C ASP A 81 -7.69 -8.98 16.20
N THR A 82 -6.80 -9.97 16.25
CA THR A 82 -6.28 -10.62 15.04
C THR A 82 -7.37 -11.37 14.26
N GLN A 83 -8.42 -11.89 14.92
CA GLN A 83 -9.50 -12.62 14.24
C GLN A 83 -10.42 -11.66 13.48
N ALA A 84 -10.81 -10.53 14.07
CA ALA A 84 -11.56 -9.48 13.40
C ALA A 84 -10.76 -8.88 12.23
N THR A 85 -9.45 -8.72 12.41
CA THR A 85 -8.55 -8.29 11.32
C THR A 85 -8.54 -9.31 10.18
N ARG A 86 -8.43 -10.61 10.51
CA ARG A 86 -8.49 -11.70 9.53
C ARG A 86 -9.80 -11.72 8.75
N ALA A 87 -10.93 -11.60 9.44
CA ALA A 87 -12.26 -11.62 8.83
C ALA A 87 -12.49 -10.45 7.86
N ARG A 88 -11.68 -9.40 7.95
CA ARG A 88 -11.78 -8.20 7.12
C ARG A 88 -10.87 -8.23 5.89
N ILE A 89 -9.96 -9.19 5.74
CA ILE A 89 -9.04 -9.21 4.60
C ILE A 89 -9.81 -9.27 3.26
N GLU A 90 -9.40 -8.46 2.30
CA GLU A 90 -9.81 -8.54 0.90
C GLU A 90 -8.57 -8.35 0.00
N PRO A 91 -8.03 -9.42 -0.61
CA PRO A 91 -6.82 -9.34 -1.44
C PRO A 91 -7.12 -8.76 -2.84
N GLY A 92 -6.11 -8.16 -3.49
CA GLY A 92 -6.20 -7.73 -4.90
C GLY A 92 -7.22 -6.62 -5.19
N GLY A 93 -7.62 -5.83 -4.18
CA GLY A 93 -8.62 -4.78 -4.36
C GLY A 93 -8.09 -3.51 -5.05
N LEU A 94 -9.01 -2.80 -5.70
CA LEU A 94 -8.75 -1.50 -6.32
C LEU A 94 -9.28 -0.35 -5.47
N LEU A 95 -8.54 0.75 -5.42
CA LEU A 95 -8.92 1.99 -4.72
C LEU A 95 -9.14 3.12 -5.73
N VAL A 96 -10.18 3.91 -5.52
CA VAL A 96 -10.51 5.06 -6.37
C VAL A 96 -9.53 6.19 -6.08
N ALA A 97 -9.02 6.84 -7.13
CA ALA A 97 -8.07 7.95 -7.02
C ALA A 97 -8.51 9.03 -6.03
N GLY A 98 -9.80 9.42 -6.06
CA GLY A 98 -10.36 10.45 -5.20
C GLY A 98 -10.33 10.11 -3.70
N ASP A 99 -10.27 8.83 -3.33
CA ASP A 99 -10.16 8.41 -1.93
C ASP A 99 -8.70 8.39 -1.45
N LEU A 100 -7.73 8.28 -2.36
CA LEU A 100 -6.32 8.02 -2.03
C LEU A 100 -5.64 9.18 -1.31
N ALA A 101 -5.92 10.43 -1.71
CA ALA A 101 -5.36 11.61 -1.03
C ALA A 101 -5.77 11.62 0.45
N THR A 102 -7.04 11.32 0.72
CA THR A 102 -7.57 11.23 2.09
C THR A 102 -6.96 10.06 2.86
N LEU A 103 -6.83 8.89 2.23
CA LEU A 103 -6.25 7.69 2.84
C LEU A 103 -4.76 7.87 3.17
N LEU A 104 -4.02 8.59 2.33
CA LEU A 104 -2.60 8.87 2.50
C LEU A 104 -2.34 10.13 3.34
N CYS A 105 -3.39 10.87 3.72
CA CYS A 105 -3.30 12.13 4.45
C CYS A 105 -2.41 13.16 3.74
N ILE A 106 -2.53 13.26 2.42
CA ILE A 106 -1.83 14.22 1.57
C ILE A 106 -2.83 15.01 0.71
N THR A 107 -2.38 16.10 0.11
CA THR A 107 -3.12 16.88 -0.87
C THR A 107 -3.21 16.16 -2.22
N GLN A 108 -4.15 16.60 -3.08
CA GLN A 108 -4.24 16.05 -4.43
C GLN A 108 -2.98 16.33 -5.27
N ALA A 109 -2.37 17.51 -5.12
CA ALA A 109 -1.15 17.86 -5.84
C ALA A 109 0.02 16.93 -5.47
N GLU A 110 0.19 16.68 -4.17
CA GLU A 110 1.16 15.71 -3.66
C GLU A 110 0.88 14.28 -4.13
N LEU A 111 -0.40 13.89 -4.22
CA LEU A 111 -0.79 12.58 -4.75
C LEU A 111 -0.38 12.44 -6.23
N ASP A 112 -0.60 13.48 -7.03
CA ASP A 112 -0.22 13.49 -8.45
C ASP A 112 1.31 13.41 -8.63
N GLU A 113 2.08 14.11 -7.79
CA GLU A 113 3.54 13.98 -7.73
C GLU A 113 3.97 12.56 -7.35
N CYS A 114 3.30 11.94 -6.37
CA CYS A 114 3.55 10.57 -5.98
C CYS A 114 3.29 9.59 -7.12
N PHE A 115 2.18 9.72 -7.84
CA PHE A 115 1.90 8.85 -9.00
C PHE A 115 2.96 8.98 -10.10
N GLY A 116 3.45 10.19 -10.36
CA GLY A 116 4.54 10.41 -11.31
C GLY A 116 5.83 9.69 -10.91
N ARG A 117 6.17 9.68 -9.61
CA ARG A 117 7.38 9.03 -9.08
C ARG A 117 7.24 7.52 -8.94
N TRP A 118 6.09 7.03 -8.49
CA TRP A 118 5.86 5.61 -8.23
C TRP A 118 5.58 4.79 -9.49
N HIS A 119 5.36 5.47 -10.63
CA HIS A 119 5.01 4.84 -11.90
C HIS A 119 3.78 3.91 -11.79
N LEU A 120 2.81 4.29 -10.95
CA LEU A 120 1.57 3.54 -10.80
C LEU A 120 0.65 3.83 -11.98
N ALA A 121 0.32 2.80 -12.75
CA ALA A 121 -0.64 2.91 -13.84
C ALA A 121 -2.08 2.70 -13.32
N PRO A 122 -2.99 3.66 -13.53
CA PRO A 122 -4.39 3.46 -13.17
C PRO A 122 -5.11 2.53 -14.14
N VAL A 123 -6.10 1.81 -13.63
CA VAL A 123 -7.19 1.24 -14.42
C VAL A 123 -8.26 2.32 -14.57
N VAL A 124 -8.51 2.77 -15.79
CA VAL A 124 -9.49 3.83 -16.09
C VAL A 124 -10.76 3.21 -16.66
N THR A 125 -11.92 3.56 -16.09
CA THR A 125 -13.21 3.08 -16.60
C THR A 125 -13.71 3.92 -17.77
N GLU A 126 -14.73 3.44 -18.48
CA GLU A 126 -15.39 4.19 -19.57
C GLU A 126 -15.94 5.55 -19.11
N GLN A 127 -16.31 5.68 -17.83
CA GLN A 127 -16.77 6.96 -17.25
C GLN A 127 -15.63 7.87 -16.78
N GLY A 128 -14.36 7.49 -17.02
CA GLY A 128 -13.19 8.29 -16.67
C GLY A 128 -12.73 8.19 -15.21
N TYR A 129 -13.26 7.26 -14.42
CA TYR A 129 -12.77 7.04 -13.06
C TYR A 129 -11.45 6.26 -13.08
N ALA A 130 -10.45 6.77 -12.36
CA ALA A 130 -9.17 6.10 -12.19
C ALA A 130 -9.15 5.27 -10.90
N PHE A 131 -8.68 4.02 -11.03
CA PHE A 131 -8.52 3.06 -9.96
C PHE A 131 -7.06 2.60 -9.88
N TYR A 132 -6.54 2.41 -8.67
CA TYR A 132 -5.18 1.94 -8.44
C TYR A 132 -5.19 0.65 -7.64
N GLY A 133 -4.29 -0.27 -7.98
CA GLY A 133 -4.07 -1.49 -7.23
C GLY A 133 -3.52 -1.19 -5.84
N ALA A 134 -4.21 -1.69 -4.80
CA ALA A 134 -3.82 -1.39 -3.42
C ALA A 134 -2.49 -2.06 -3.04
N GLU A 135 -2.19 -3.23 -3.61
CA GLU A 135 -0.94 -3.95 -3.38
C GLU A 135 0.26 -3.19 -3.96
N GLU A 136 0.13 -2.70 -5.20
CA GLU A 136 1.13 -1.87 -5.88
C GLU A 136 1.32 -0.53 -5.16
N LEU A 137 0.23 0.08 -4.68
CA LEU A 137 0.30 1.30 -3.87
C LEU A 137 1.09 1.07 -2.58
N VAL A 138 0.77 0.04 -1.82
CA VAL A 138 1.52 -0.31 -0.60
C VAL A 138 2.99 -0.57 -0.94
N LYS A 139 3.26 -1.36 -1.99
CA LYS A 139 4.63 -1.65 -2.44
C LYS A 139 5.40 -0.38 -2.80
N ALA A 140 4.75 0.59 -3.45
CA ALA A 140 5.35 1.87 -3.80
C ALA A 140 5.71 2.68 -2.55
N ILE A 141 4.80 2.76 -1.58
CA ILE A 141 5.04 3.43 -0.29
C ILE A 141 6.20 2.78 0.47
N LEU A 142 6.30 1.44 0.44
CA LEU A 142 7.39 0.69 1.07
C LEU A 142 8.74 0.86 0.36
N GLY A 143 8.71 1.20 -0.93
CA GLY A 143 9.91 1.47 -1.73
C GLY A 143 10.49 2.87 -1.54
N GLU A 144 9.81 3.76 -0.81
CA GLU A 144 10.34 5.08 -0.48
C GLU A 144 11.44 4.98 0.58
N GLU A 145 12.62 5.53 0.28
CA GLU A 145 13.71 5.65 1.25
C GLU A 145 13.27 6.56 2.42
N PRO A 146 13.41 6.13 3.68
CA PRO A 146 13.09 6.95 4.84
C PRO A 146 14.00 8.19 4.87
N GLY A 147 13.48 9.35 4.46
CA GLY A 147 14.24 10.59 4.39
C GLY A 147 14.00 11.43 3.12
N GLN A 148 13.34 10.89 2.09
CA GLN A 148 12.73 11.72 1.05
C GLN A 148 11.45 12.35 1.62
N ALA A 149 11.63 13.34 2.50
CA ALA A 149 10.54 14.19 2.96
C ALA A 149 9.88 14.81 1.73
N MET A 150 8.58 14.58 1.57
CA MET A 150 7.76 15.41 0.70
C MET A 150 7.78 16.84 1.26
N PRO A 151 7.86 17.87 0.41
CA PRO A 151 7.72 19.24 0.86
C PRO A 151 6.36 19.39 1.55
N ALA A 152 6.38 19.95 2.76
CA ALA A 152 5.19 20.25 3.56
C ALA A 152 4.32 21.36 2.93
#